data_AF-A0A2N7QD01-F1
#
_entry.id   AF-A0A2N7QD01-F1
#
_cell.length_a   1.000
_cell.length_b   1.000
_cell.length_c   1.000
_cell.angle_alpha   90.00
_cell.angle_beta   90.00
_cell.angle_gamma   90.00
#
_symmetry.space_group_name_H-M   'P 1'
#
loop_
_entity.id
_entity.type
_entity.pdbx_description
1 polymer ?
#
loop_
_entity_poly.entity_id
_entity_poly.type
_entity_poly.pdbx_seq_one_letter_code
_entity_poly.pdbx_strand_id
1 'polypeptide(L)'
;AVRYDPKLALVFSSNGDGTLTIVQQIGPDKYAVLETVKTAPRARTMELDPKTHHLFLATAEFGPAPAPTKDQPHPHPQVIPGSFMVLEFGNL
;
A
#
# COMPACT_ATOMS: atom_id res chain seq x y z
N ALA A 1 2.56 3.08 4.01
CA ALA A 1 2.80 2.83 5.45
C ALA A 1 3.84 1.73 5.60
N VAL A 2 4.42 1.51 6.80
CA VAL A 2 5.37 0.41 7.04
C VAL A 2 4.90 -0.46 8.22
N ARG A 3 4.96 -1.78 8.06
CA ARG A 3 4.69 -2.77 9.12
C ARG A 3 5.77 -3.84 9.12
N TYR A 4 6.04 -4.40 10.29
CA TYR A 4 7.00 -5.48 10.47
C TYR A 4 6.29 -6.68 11.09
N ASP A 5 6.47 -7.85 10.48
CA ASP A 5 6.08 -9.13 11.04
C ASP A 5 7.28 -9.78 11.73
N PRO A 6 7.34 -9.79 13.06
CA PRO A 6 8.49 -10.34 13.79
C PRO A 6 8.59 -11.87 13.70
N LYS A 7 7.51 -12.57 13.36
CA LYS A 7 7.51 -14.04 13.27
C LYS A 7 8.05 -14.51 11.93
N LEU A 8 7.77 -13.75 10.87
CA LEU A 8 8.27 -14.02 9.51
C LEU A 8 9.56 -13.23 9.18
N ALA A 9 9.91 -12.26 10.03
CA ALA A 9 10.99 -11.31 9.79
C ALA A 9 10.81 -10.52 8.46
N LEU A 10 9.56 -10.18 8.14
CA LEU A 10 9.18 -9.45 6.92
C LEU A 10 8.80 -8.00 7.25
N VAL A 11 9.33 -7.07 6.46
CA VAL A 11 8.92 -5.66 6.45
C VAL A 11 8.09 -5.40 5.20
N PHE A 12 6.93 -4.77 5.39
CA PHE A 12 5.99 -4.45 4.34
C PHE A 12 5.91 -2.94 4.15
N SER A 13 6.06 -2.45 2.92
CA SER A 13 5.92 -1.05 2.55
C SER A 13 4.82 -0.87 1.51
N SER A 14 3.73 -0.21 1.90
CA SER A 14 2.66 0.20 0.97
C SER A 14 2.98 1.57 0.36
N ASN A 15 3.21 1.61 -0.95
CA ASN A 15 3.90 2.71 -1.64
C ASN A 15 2.96 3.74 -2.29
N GLY A 16 1.68 3.42 -2.50
CA GLY A 16 0.68 4.34 -3.04
C GLY A 16 0.75 4.59 -4.56
N ASP A 17 1.84 4.20 -5.20
CA ASP A 17 2.00 4.11 -6.66
C ASP A 17 1.34 2.84 -7.26
N GLY A 18 0.62 2.07 -6.44
CA GLY A 18 0.04 0.79 -6.83
C GLY A 18 0.97 -0.39 -6.60
N THR A 19 1.92 -0.28 -5.68
CA THR A 19 2.78 -1.38 -5.26
C THR A 19 2.82 -1.58 -3.74
N LEU A 20 3.14 -2.82 -3.35
CA LEU A 20 3.51 -3.24 -2.00
C LEU A 20 4.87 -3.92 -2.10
N THR A 21 5.88 -3.37 -1.42
CA THR A 21 7.21 -3.97 -1.36
C THR A 21 7.34 -4.81 -0.10
N ILE A 22 7.84 -6.03 -0.28
CA ILE A 22 8.08 -7.01 0.77
C ILE A 22 9.59 -7.14 0.92
N VAL A 23 10.09 -6.94 2.13
CA VAL A 23 11.52 -6.92 2.43
C VAL A 23 11.80 -7.93 3.53
N GLN A 24 12.68 -8.90 3.28
CA GLN A 24 13.14 -9.85 4.28
C GLN A 24 14.25 -9.21 5.13
N GLN A 25 14.09 -9.23 6.45
CA GLN A 25 15.20 -9.03 7.37
C GLN A 25 16.03 -10.32 7.45
N ILE A 26 17.26 -10.27 6.95
CA ILE A 26 18.20 -11.41 6.90
C ILE A 26 19.32 -11.31 7.95
N GLY A 27 19.27 -10.28 8.79
CA GLY A 27 20.16 -10.05 9.92
C GLY A 27 19.77 -8.77 10.68
N PRO A 28 20.44 -8.44 11.78
CA PRO A 28 20.07 -7.30 12.63
C PRO A 28 19.90 -6.00 11.85
N ASP A 29 20.86 -5.71 10.96
CA ASP A 29 20.89 -4.51 10.11
C ASP A 29 20.97 -4.86 8.61
N LYS A 30 20.53 -6.07 8.24
CA LYS A 30 20.60 -6.55 6.85
C LYS A 30 19.22 -6.89 6.33
N TYR A 31 18.88 -6.29 5.19
CA TYR A 31 17.57 -6.41 4.57
C TYR A 31 17.74 -6.63 3.07
N ALA A 32 16.85 -7.44 2.49
CA ALA A 32 16.79 -7.67 1.06
C ALA A 32 15.34 -7.58 0.60
N VAL A 33 15.09 -6.93 -0.55
CA VAL A 33 13.76 -6.98 -1.18
C VAL A 33 13.49 -8.43 -1.58
N LEU A 34 12.43 -9.00 -1.02
CA LEU A 34 11.97 -10.33 -1.37
C LEU A 34 11.11 -10.26 -2.63
N GLU A 35 10.15 -9.35 -2.66
CA GLU A 35 9.24 -9.15 -3.79
C GLU A 35 8.67 -7.73 -3.81
N THR A 36 8.19 -7.29 -4.97
CA THR A 36 7.27 -6.16 -5.08
C THR A 36 6.04 -6.60 -5.85
N VAL A 37 4.90 -6.59 -5.17
CA VAL A 37 3.62 -7.01 -5.76
C VAL A 37 2.81 -5.80 -6.20
N LYS A 38 2.03 -5.98 -7.27
CA LYS A 38 1.09 -4.98 -7.74
C LYS A 38 -0.12 -4.89 -6.82
N THR A 39 -0.56 -3.68 -6.55
CA THR A 39 -1.77 -3.35 -5.76
C THR A 39 -2.63 -2.33 -6.50
N ALA A 40 -3.75 -1.92 -5.91
CA ALA A 40 -4.51 -0.81 -6.45
C ALA A 40 -3.77 0.52 -6.23
N PRO A 41 -3.82 1.46 -7.19
CA PRO A 41 -3.30 2.80 -7.01
C PRO A 41 -3.81 3.44 -5.71
N ARG A 42 -2.94 4.23 -5.06
CA ARG A 42 -3.22 4.95 -3.80
C ARG A 42 -3.53 4.09 -2.57
N ALA A 43 -3.39 2.76 -2.65
CA ALA A 43 -3.45 1.85 -1.50
C ALA A 43 -2.20 1.98 -0.61
N ARG A 44 -1.98 3.15 -0.01
CA ARG A 44 -0.79 3.50 0.80
C ARG A 44 -1.00 3.36 2.31
N THR A 45 -2.22 3.12 2.74
CA THR A 45 -2.61 2.88 4.12
C THR A 45 -2.75 1.39 4.32
N MET A 46 -2.17 0.84 5.39
CA MET A 46 -2.09 -0.60 5.62
C MET A 46 -2.06 -0.92 7.11
N GLU A 47 -2.61 -2.07 7.47
CA GLU A 47 -2.40 -2.71 8.78
C GLU A 47 -2.05 -4.20 8.61
N LEU A 48 -1.26 -4.73 9.54
CA LEU A 48 -0.89 -6.15 9.62
C LEU A 48 -1.71 -6.83 10.72
N ASP A 49 -2.32 -7.97 10.42
CA ASP A 49 -2.77 -8.89 11.46
C ASP A 49 -1.62 -9.88 11.79
N PRO A 50 -0.95 -9.73 12.95
CA PRO A 50 0.19 -10.57 13.30
C PRO A 50 -0.21 -12.02 13.67
N LYS A 51 -1.50 -12.32 13.80
CA LYS A 51 -1.96 -13.70 14.08
C LYS A 51 -2.06 -14.53 12.82
N THR A 52 -2.59 -13.92 11.76
CA THR A 52 -2.83 -14.57 10.46
C THR A 52 -1.74 -14.25 9.44
N HIS A 53 -0.91 -13.24 9.69
CA HIS A 53 0.10 -12.72 8.77
C HIS A 53 -0.50 -12.06 7.52
N HIS A 54 -1.77 -11.65 7.60
CA HIS A 54 -2.47 -10.98 6.50
C HIS A 54 -2.29 -9.46 6.60
N LEU A 55 -2.19 -8.82 5.44
CA LEU A 55 -2.16 -7.37 5.29
C LEU A 55 -3.48 -6.86 4.72
N PHE A 56 -3.94 -5.75 5.26
CA PHE A 56 -5.15 -5.08 4.79
C PHE A 56 -4.81 -3.67 4.34
N LEU A 57 -5.05 -3.36 3.06
CA LEU A 57 -4.78 -2.06 2.47
C LEU A 57 -6.09 -1.38 2.09
N ALA A 58 -6.28 -0.13 2.53
CA ALA A 58 -7.49 0.64 2.22
C ALA A 58 -7.26 1.57 1.03
N THR A 59 -8.19 1.60 0.08
CA THR A 59 -8.21 2.55 -1.03
C THR A 59 -9.63 2.78 -1.57
N ALA A 60 -9.74 3.53 -2.66
CA ALA A 60 -10.95 3.70 -3.46
C ALA A 60 -10.58 3.83 -4.94
N GLU A 61 -11.58 3.87 -5.82
CA GLU A 61 -11.35 4.29 -7.20
C GLU A 61 -11.31 5.82 -7.29
N PHE A 62 -10.54 6.32 -8.25
CA PHE A 62 -10.37 7.74 -8.45
C PHE A 62 -10.62 8.08 -9.92
N GLY A 63 -11.43 9.11 -10.15
CA GLY A 63 -11.67 9.64 -11.49
C GLY A 63 -10.47 10.40 -12.06
N PRO A 64 -10.60 11.01 -13.25
CA PRO A 64 -9.58 11.91 -13.76
C PRO A 64 -9.37 13.10 -12.82
N ALA A 65 -8.16 13.65 -12.81
CA ALA A 65 -7.95 14.96 -12.19
C ALA A 65 -8.78 16.01 -12.97
N PRO A 66 -9.46 16.93 -12.28
CA PRO A 66 -10.06 18.10 -12.92
C PRO A 66 -9.03 18.87 -13.75
N ALA A 67 -9.50 19.70 -14.68
CA ALA A 67 -8.61 20.61 -15.39
C ALA A 67 -7.93 21.58 -14.41
N PRO A 68 -6.62 21.87 -14.56
CA PRO A 68 -5.94 22.88 -13.77
C PRO A 68 -6.63 24.25 -13.86
N THR A 69 -6.67 24.96 -12.74
CA THR A 69 -7.12 26.37 -12.69
C THR A 69 -5.98 27.25 -12.17
N LYS A 70 -6.12 28.58 -12.24
CA LYS A 70 -5.13 29.50 -11.64
C LYS A 70 -4.99 29.28 -10.14
N ASP A 71 -6.11 29.02 -9.46
CA ASP A 71 -6.15 28.83 -8.01
C ASP A 71 -5.72 27.41 -7.61
N GLN A 72 -5.89 26.42 -8.51
CA GLN A 72 -5.49 25.04 -8.31
C GLN A 72 -4.75 24.50 -9.55
N PRO A 73 -3.44 24.77 -9.69
CA PRO A 73 -2.66 24.33 -10.84
C PRO A 73 -2.36 22.82 -10.85
N HIS A 74 -2.46 22.15 -9.70
CA HIS A 74 -2.22 20.71 -9.56
C HIS A 74 -3.40 20.02 -8.87
N PRO A 75 -4.56 19.91 -9.54
CA PRO A 75 -5.74 19.30 -8.94
C PRO A 75 -5.53 17.79 -8.75
N HIS A 76 -6.02 17.28 -7.63
CA HIS A 76 -5.98 15.84 -7.35
C HIS A 76 -7.21 15.14 -7.94
N PRO A 77 -7.04 13.91 -8.45
CA PRO A 77 -8.14 13.00 -8.75
C PRO A 77 -9.13 12.87 -7.59
N GLN A 78 -10.41 12.95 -7.91
CA GLN A 78 -11.50 12.82 -6.94
C GLN A 78 -11.87 11.35 -6.75
N VAL A 79 -12.25 10.97 -5.52
CA VAL A 79 -12.75 9.63 -5.21
C VAL A 79 -14.11 9.42 -5.89
N ILE A 80 -14.32 8.25 -6.47
CA ILE A 80 -15.62 7.84 -7.02
C ILE A 80 -16.52 7.40 -5.84
N PRO A 81 -17.71 8.00 -5.62
CA PRO A 81 -18.60 7.59 -4.54
C PRO A 81 -18.95 6.11 -4.57
N GLY A 82 -18.90 5.44 -3.42
CA GLY A 82 -19.22 4.01 -3.30
C GLY A 82 -18.10 3.04 -3.72
N SER A 83 -16.94 3.54 -4.15
CA SER A 83 -15.82 2.70 -4.63
C SER A 83 -14.78 2.32 -3.56
N PHE A 84 -15.05 2.62 -2.28
CA PHE A 84 -14.14 2.24 -1.20
C PHE A 84 -13.96 0.73 -1.15
N MET A 85 -12.72 0.28 -0.98
CA MET A 85 -12.39 -1.13 -0.90
C MET A 85 -11.23 -1.37 0.07
N VAL A 86 -11.20 -2.58 0.63
CA VAL A 86 -10.05 -3.11 1.37
C VAL A 86 -9.49 -4.27 0.57
N LEU A 87 -8.20 -4.18 0.25
CA LEU A 87 -7.45 -5.26 -0.37
C LEU A 87 -6.83 -6.10 0.75
N GLU A 88 -7.02 -7.41 0.68
CA GLU A 88 -6.39 -8.36 1.58
C GLU A 88 -5.27 -9.10 0.84
N PHE A 89 -4.11 -9.22 1.49
CA PHE A 89 -3.00 -10.02 1.02
C PHE A 89 -2.62 -11.01 2.12
N GLY A 90 -2.59 -12.30 1.78
CA GLY A 90 -2.17 -13.39 2.66
C GLY A 90 -1.24 -14.35 1.92
N ASN A 91 -0.58 -15.23 2.67
CA ASN A 91 0.44 -16.16 2.17
C ASN A 91 1.58 -15.47 1.39
N LEU A 92 2.03 -14.33 1.90
CA LEU A 92 3.16 -13.56 1.38
C LEU A 92 4.51 -14.10 1.87
#